data_AF-A0A1H7E4M6-F1
#
_entry.id   AF-A0A1H7E4M6-F1
#
_cell.length_a   1.000
_cell.length_b   1.000
_cell.length_c   1.000
_cell.angle_alpha   90.00
_cell.angle_beta   90.00
_cell.angle_gamma   90.00
#
_symmetry.space_group_name_H-M   'P 1'
#
loop_
_entity.id
_entity.type
_entity.pdbx_description
1 polymer ?
#
loop_
_entity_poly.entity_id
_entity_poly.type
_entity_poly.pdbx_seq_one_letter_code
_entity_poly.pdbx_strand_id
1 'polypeptide(L)'
;MAQGKRISVDIGDDAIRAIKDMGAAAKQARLAAGEGQAAAAVRLGVHVQTVGRIEAGEPGVAIGHVIGMLALYGVTTELRRAGPTA
;
A
#
# COMPACT_ATOMS: atom_id res chain seq x y z
N MET A 1 -6.21 9.96 -24.04
CA MET A 1 -6.25 9.89 -22.56
C MET A 1 -5.47 8.64 -22.16
N ALA A 2 -4.28 8.81 -21.57
CA ALA A 2 -3.35 7.72 -21.34
C ALA A 2 -3.95 6.70 -20.37
N GLN A 3 -4.35 5.55 -20.90
CA GLN A 3 -4.55 4.34 -20.13
C GLN A 3 -3.22 4.07 -19.45
N GLY A 4 -3.11 4.50 -18.19
CA GLY A 4 -1.92 4.31 -17.37
C GLY A 4 -1.52 2.87 -17.55
N LYS A 5 -0.34 2.66 -18.11
CA LYS A 5 0.23 1.35 -18.42
C LYS A 5 0.28 0.62 -17.08
N ARG A 6 -0.82 -0.07 -16.76
CA ARG A 6 -0.93 -1.00 -15.65
C ARG A 6 0.15 -1.97 -15.99
N ILE A 7 1.29 -1.82 -15.33
CA ILE A 7 2.36 -2.78 -15.42
C ILE A 7 1.77 -3.99 -14.71
N SER A 8 1.00 -4.77 -15.46
CA SER A 8 0.72 -6.17 -15.23
C SER A 8 2.05 -6.89 -15.43
N VAL A 9 2.98 -6.61 -14.52
CA VAL A 9 3.88 -7.65 -14.06
C VAL A 9 2.95 -8.73 -13.53
N ASP A 10 3.23 -10.00 -13.87
CA ASP A 10 2.60 -11.17 -13.25
C ASP A 10 2.95 -11.19 -11.76
N ILE A 11 2.38 -10.25 -11.01
CA ILE A 11 2.40 -10.19 -9.57
C ILE A 11 1.41 -11.28 -9.17
N GLY A 12 1.93 -12.38 -8.63
CA GLY A 12 1.10 -13.49 -8.15
C GLY A 12 0.02 -12.98 -7.19
N ASP A 13 -1.10 -13.70 -7.12
CA ASP A 13 -2.28 -13.30 -6.35
C ASP A 13 -1.96 -13.00 -4.87
N ASP A 14 -1.00 -13.72 -4.29
CA ASP A 14 -0.52 -13.50 -2.92
C ASP A 14 0.14 -12.13 -2.74
N ALA A 15 0.92 -11.70 -3.73
CA ALA A 15 1.56 -10.40 -3.72
C ALA A 15 0.54 -9.27 -3.91
N ILE A 16 -0.48 -9.46 -4.75
CA ILE A 16 -1.61 -8.52 -4.86
C ILE A 16 -2.37 -8.42 -3.53
N ARG A 17 -2.61 -9.56 -2.87
CA ARG A 17 -3.29 -9.61 -1.57
C ARG A 17 -2.49 -8.87 -0.49
N ALA A 18 -1.19 -9.12 -0.38
CA ALA A 18 -0.33 -8.43 0.57
C ALA A 18 -0.37 -6.91 0.41
N ILE A 19 -0.37 -6.40 -0.82
CA ILE A 19 -0.45 -4.96 -1.10
C ILE A 19 -1.82 -4.38 -0.68
N LYS A 20 -2.91 -5.11 -0.89
CA LYS A 20 -4.24 -4.70 -0.42
C LYS A 20 -4.32 -4.67 1.10
N ASP A 21 -3.75 -5.67 1.76
CA ASP A 21 -3.71 -5.74 3.22
C ASP A 21 -2.89 -4.57 3.80
N MET A 22 -1.79 -4.19 3.13
CA MET A 22 -1.01 -2.99 3.47
C MET A 22 -1.86 -1.71 3.39
N GLY A 23 -2.59 -1.53 2.29
CA GLY A 23 -3.48 -0.38 2.09
C GLY A 23 -4.59 -0.31 3.14
N ALA A 24 -5.22 -1.45 3.44
CA ALA A 24 -6.26 -1.55 4.46
C ALA A 24 -5.71 -1.25 5.87
N ALA A 25 -4.53 -1.77 6.21
CA ALA A 25 -3.87 -1.49 7.48
C ALA A 25 -3.53 0.00 7.62
N ALA A 26 -3.02 0.64 6.57
CA ALA A 26 -2.73 2.07 6.55
C ALA A 26 -4.01 2.91 6.76
N LYS A 27 -5.11 2.57 6.05
CA LYS A 27 -6.41 3.21 6.23
C LYS A 27 -6.91 3.11 7.67
N GLN A 28 -6.87 1.92 8.25
CA GLN A 28 -7.30 1.70 9.62
C GLN A 28 -6.42 2.47 10.63
N ALA A 29 -5.10 2.52 10.44
CA ALA A 29 -4.20 3.29 11.30
C ALA A 29 -4.50 4.79 11.22
N ARG A 30 -4.70 5.34 10.02
CA ARG A 30 -5.08 6.74 9.83
C ARG A 30 -6.39 7.08 10.52
N LEU A 31 -7.41 6.22 10.37
CA LEU A 31 -8.70 6.41 11.02
C LEU A 31 -8.60 6.33 12.55
N ALA A 32 -7.78 5.41 13.09
CA ALA A 32 -7.53 5.30 14.52
C ALA A 32 -6.82 6.54 15.09
N ALA A 33 -5.99 7.21 14.27
CA ALA A 33 -5.37 8.49 14.62
C ALA A 33 -6.33 9.69 14.48
N GLY A 34 -7.58 9.50 14.05
CA GLY A 34 -8.55 10.58 13.82
C GLY A 34 -8.21 11.46 12.62
N GLU A 35 -7.31 11.05 11.73
CA GLU A 35 -6.85 11.86 10.62
C GLU A 35 -7.70 11.63 9.36
N GLY A 36 -8.05 12.70 8.65
CA GLY A 36 -8.57 12.62 7.27
C GLY A 36 -7.44 12.35 6.26
N GLN A 37 -7.77 11.92 5.04
CA GLN A 37 -6.77 11.66 3.99
C GLN A 37 -5.90 12.89 3.66
N ALA A 38 -6.49 14.09 3.67
CA ALA A 38 -5.76 15.33 3.42
C ALA A 38 -4.68 15.62 4.49
N ALA A 39 -5.01 15.41 5.77
CA ALA A 39 -4.05 15.58 6.87
C ALA A 39 -2.87 14.59 6.74
N ALA A 40 -3.18 13.32 6.47
CA ALA A 40 -2.16 12.30 6.23
C ALA A 40 -1.30 12.62 5.00
N ALA A 41 -1.89 13.15 3.93
CA ALA A 41 -1.18 13.53 2.71
C ALA A 41 -0.16 14.65 2.97
N VAL A 42 -0.54 15.67 3.72
CA VAL A 42 0.36 16.77 4.15
C VAL A 42 1.52 16.22 4.97
N ARG A 43 1.24 15.36 5.96
CA ARG A 43 2.28 14.74 6.82
C ARG A 43 3.24 13.87 6.02
N LEU A 44 2.73 13.13 5.05
CA LEU A 44 3.51 12.24 4.19
C LEU A 44 4.22 12.98 3.04
N GLY A 45 3.90 14.26 2.82
CA GLY A 45 4.47 15.06 1.73
C GLY A 45 4.01 14.61 0.33
N VAL A 46 2.79 14.08 0.22
CA VAL A 46 2.23 13.57 -1.05
C VAL A 46 0.92 14.24 -1.39
N HIS A 47 0.47 14.07 -2.64
CA HIS A 47 -0.88 14.48 -3.03
C HIS A 47 -1.94 13.59 -2.36
N VAL A 48 -3.11 14.15 -2.02
CA VAL A 48 -4.21 13.41 -1.36
C VAL A 48 -4.68 12.18 -2.17
N GLN A 49 -4.63 12.25 -3.50
CA GLN A 49 -4.92 11.09 -4.35
C GLN A 49 -3.92 9.95 -4.15
N THR A 50 -2.65 10.23 -3.86
CA THR A 50 -1.66 9.20 -3.55
C THR A 50 -2.04 8.43 -2.30
N VAL A 51 -2.55 9.11 -1.27
CA VAL A 51 -3.09 8.45 -0.07
C VAL A 51 -4.27 7.55 -0.43
N GLY A 52 -5.22 8.03 -1.25
CA GLY A 52 -6.34 7.22 -1.71
C GLY A 52 -5.91 5.95 -2.46
N ARG A 53 -4.89 6.06 -3.33
CA ARG A 53 -4.34 4.91 -4.07
C ARG A 53 -3.62 3.92 -3.16
N ILE A 54 -2.86 4.40 -2.17
CA ILE A 54 -2.22 3.56 -1.16
C ILE A 54 -3.30 2.78 -0.38
N GLU A 55 -4.34 3.46 0.10
CA GLU A 55 -5.42 2.83 0.87
C GLU A 55 -6.27 1.84 0.06
N ALA A 56 -6.37 2.04 -1.26
CA ALA A 56 -7.03 1.11 -2.18
C ALA A 56 -6.16 -0.11 -2.53
N GLY A 57 -4.89 -0.12 -2.08
CA GLY A 57 -3.93 -1.15 -2.48
C GLY A 57 -3.64 -1.11 -3.98
N GLU A 58 -3.64 0.09 -4.59
CA GLU A 58 -3.23 0.28 -5.98
C GLU A 58 -1.71 0.48 -6.02
N PRO A 59 -0.92 -0.56 -6.35
CA PRO A 59 0.52 -0.44 -6.30
C PRO A 59 1.03 0.62 -7.28
N GLY A 60 1.99 1.41 -6.80
CA GLY A 60 2.99 2.00 -7.70
C GLY A 60 3.86 0.88 -8.28
N VAL A 61 4.44 1.12 -9.45
CA VAL A 61 5.32 0.17 -10.14
C VAL A 61 6.39 -0.38 -9.18
N ALA A 62 7.03 0.46 -8.36
CA ALA A 62 8.12 0.03 -7.48
C ALA A 62 7.71 -1.00 -6.40
N ILE A 63 6.63 -0.75 -5.64
CA ILE A 63 6.26 -1.65 -4.53
C ILE A 63 5.73 -3.00 -5.05
N GLY A 64 5.02 -3.00 -6.18
CA GLY A 64 4.53 -4.23 -6.82
C GLY A 64 5.68 -5.17 -7.21
N HIS A 65 6.77 -4.62 -7.77
CA HIS A 65 7.96 -5.40 -8.11
C HIS A 65 8.67 -5.97 -6.88
N VAL A 66 8.78 -5.19 -5.80
CA VAL A 66 9.40 -5.67 -4.55
C VAL A 66 8.62 -6.86 -3.99
N ILE A 67 7.29 -6.74 -3.83
CA ILE A 67 6.48 -7.84 -3.29
C ILE A 67 6.44 -9.02 -4.26
N GLY A 68 6.36 -8.78 -5.58
CA GLY A 68 6.44 -9.83 -6.59
C GLY A 68 7.77 -10.59 -6.57
N MET A 69 8.88 -9.89 -6.34
CA MET A 69 10.20 -10.52 -6.20
C MET A 69 10.28 -11.39 -4.94
N LEU A 70 9.74 -10.95 -3.81
CA LEU A 70 9.69 -11.77 -2.60
C LEU A 70 8.89 -13.06 -2.84
N ALA A 71 7.71 -12.94 -3.45
CA ALA A 71 6.87 -14.08 -3.80
C ALA A 71 7.56 -15.06 -4.76
N LEU A 72 8.30 -14.54 -5.75
CA LEU A 72 9.07 -15.35 -6.71
C LEU A 72 10.06 -16.30 -6.03
N TYR A 73 10.64 -15.88 -4.90
CA TYR A 73 11.61 -16.66 -4.14
C TYR A 73 11.00 -17.36 -2.92
N GLY A 74 9.67 -17.47 -2.84
CA GLY A 74 8.98 -18.13 -1.73
C GLY A 74 9.09 -17.38 -0.39
N VAL A 75 9.38 -16.08 -0.43
CA VAL A 75 9.49 -15.23 0.76
C VAL A 75 8.16 -14.51 1.00
N THR A 76 7.61 -14.68 2.19
CA THR A 76 6.38 -14.01 2.63
C THR A 76 6.69 -12.79 3.50
N THR A 77 5.76 -11.83 3.54
CA THR A 77 5.84 -10.67 4.45
C THR A 77 4.63 -10.65 5.37
N GLU A 78 4.82 -10.16 6.59
CA GLU A 78 3.76 -10.01 7.59
C GLU A 78 3.66 -8.55 8.02
N LEU A 79 2.44 -8.02 8.11
CA LEU A 79 2.20 -6.67 8.61
C LEU A 79 2.13 -6.67 10.13
N ARG A 80 3.17 -6.14 10.77
CA ARG A 80 3.19 -5.94 12.21
C ARG A 80 2.71 -4.53 12.56
N ARG A 81 1.63 -4.43 13.32
CA ARG A 81 1.24 -3.18 13.98
C ARG A 81 2.22 -2.91 15.12
N ALA A 82 2.78 -1.70 15.17
CA ALA A 82 3.40 -1.23 16.41
C ALA A 82 2.32 -1.16 17.48
N GLY A 83 2.59 -1.70 18.67
CA GLY A 83 1.71 -1.55 19.84
C GLY A 83 1.54 -0.07 20.22
N PRO A 84 0.62 0.25 21.14
CA PRO A 84 0.49 1.63 21.62
C PRO A 84 1.85 2.11 22.13
N THR A 85 2.40 3.16 21.51
CA THR A 85 3.50 3.92 22.11
C THR A 85 2.96 4.45 23.45
N ALA A 86 3.51 3.90 24.54
CA ALA A 86 3.21 4.29 25.90
C ALA A 86 3.52 5.77 26.16
#